data_AF-A0A348TXW7-F1
#
_entry.id   AF-A0A348TXW7-F1
#
_cell.length_a   1.000
_cell.length_b   1.000
_cell.length_c   1.000
_cell.angle_alpha   90.00
_cell.angle_beta   90.00
_cell.angle_gamma   90.00
#
_symmetry.space_group_name_H-M   'P 1'
#
loop_
_entity.id
_entity.type
_entity.pdbx_description
1 polymer ?
#
loop_
_entity_poly.entity_id
_entity_poly.type
_entity_poly.pdbx_seq_one_letter_code
_entity_poly.pdbx_strand_id
1 'polypeptide(L)'
;KVNCIKAGQLRKDWGNPYLYLATLYAEAAGTCGANAVEKNAVYWAAINKLSYARSIDPSVASKAAKLISAYSQQIPDKGISFQLGYKEGDKINIGCWINETVSVKFY
;
A
#
# COMPACT_ATOMS: atom_id res chain seq x y z
N LYS A 1 11.27 0.66 7.27
CA LYS A 1 10.01 1.20 7.86
C LYS A 1 10.26 2.36 8.83
N VAL A 2 10.87 2.12 10.00
CA VAL A 2 11.03 3.14 11.07
C VAL A 2 11.76 4.40 10.59
N ASN A 3 12.83 4.25 9.80
CA ASN A 3 13.60 5.40 9.30
C ASN A 3 12.82 6.27 8.30
N CYS A 4 11.99 5.67 7.43
CA CYS A 4 11.15 6.41 6.48
C CYS A 4 10.04 7.19 7.20
N ILE A 5 9.44 6.60 8.24
CA ILE A 5 8.43 7.26 9.06
C ILE A 5 9.05 8.40 9.88
N LYS A 6 10.22 8.16 10.50
CA LYS A 6 10.96 9.21 11.22
C LYS A 6 11.38 10.36 10.29
N ALA A 7 11.78 10.07 9.05
CA ALA A 7 12.12 11.09 8.06
C ALA A 7 10.90 11.98 7.72
N GLY A 8 9.72 11.39 7.52
CA GLY A 8 8.47 12.14 7.33
C GLY A 8 8.02 12.92 8.58
N GLN A 9 8.43 12.51 9.78
CA GLN A 9 8.18 13.28 11.01
C GLN A 9 9.11 14.49 11.14
N LEU A 10 10.35 14.39 10.62
CA LEU A 10 11.32 15.49 10.63
C LEU A 10 11.02 16.55 9.58
N ARG A 11 10.39 16.17 8.46
CA ARG A 11 9.81 17.10 7.47
C ARG A 11 8.40 16.64 7.12
N LYS A 12 7.41 17.31 7.71
CA LYS A 12 5.98 16.98 7.57
C LYS A 12 5.50 16.99 6.11
N ASP A 13 6.11 17.81 5.26
CA ASP A 13 5.73 17.99 3.86
C ASP A 13 6.66 17.23 2.90
N TRP A 14 7.31 16.16 3.38
CA TRP A 14 8.23 15.36 2.55
C TRP A 14 7.58 14.03 2.16
N GLY A 15 7.10 13.95 0.92
CA GLY A 15 6.40 12.79 0.38
C GLY A 15 7.32 11.67 -0.13
N ASN A 16 8.57 11.99 -0.49
CA ASN A 16 9.52 11.01 -1.05
C ASN A 16 9.77 9.77 -0.16
N PRO A 17 9.92 9.88 1.18
CA PRO A 17 10.06 8.71 2.05
C PRO A 17 8.87 7.74 1.96
N TYR A 18 7.65 8.26 1.81
CA TYR A 18 6.44 7.45 1.66
C TYR A 18 6.34 6.81 0.28
N LEU A 19 6.81 7.53 -0.75
CA LEU A 19 6.95 7.03 -2.11
C LEU A 19 7.89 5.83 -2.17
N TYR A 20 9.05 5.94 -1.52
CA TYR A 20 10.02 4.85 -1.40
C TYR A 20 9.49 3.70 -0.53
N LEU A 21 8.79 4.00 0.56
CA LEU A 21 8.16 2.96 1.37
C LEU A 21 7.11 2.17 0.58
N ALA A 22 6.35 2.84 -0.29
CA ALA A 22 5.37 2.20 -1.14
C ALA A 22 6.00 1.25 -2.18
N THR A 23 7.17 1.60 -2.76
CA THR A 23 7.88 0.69 -3.67
C THR A 23 8.39 -0.54 -2.93
N LEU A 24 8.93 -0.37 -1.72
CA LEU A 24 9.34 -1.50 -0.87
C LEU A 24 8.17 -2.42 -0.49
N TYR A 25 6.97 -1.88 -0.29
CA TYR A 25 5.77 -2.69 -0.04
C TYR A 25 5.36 -3.47 -1.29
N ALA A 26 5.36 -2.83 -2.46
CA ALA A 26 5.07 -3.51 -3.72
C ALA A 26 6.07 -4.64 -4.03
N GLU A 27 7.36 -4.43 -3.76
CA GLU A 27 8.42 -5.44 -3.91
C GLU A 27 8.22 -6.67 -3.00
N ALA A 28 7.51 -6.51 -1.88
CA ALA A 28 7.18 -7.61 -0.98
C ALA A 28 5.94 -8.40 -1.42
N ALA A 29 5.32 -8.07 -2.56
CA ALA A 29 4.18 -8.81 -3.09
C ALA A 29 4.52 -10.30 -3.27
N GLY A 30 3.58 -11.17 -2.93
CA GLY A 30 3.79 -12.62 -2.98
C GLY A 30 4.58 -13.22 -1.80
N THR A 31 5.33 -12.40 -1.05
CA THR A 31 6.21 -12.89 0.03
C THR A 31 5.51 -12.99 1.38
N CYS A 32 4.45 -12.22 1.60
CA CYS A 32 3.80 -12.07 2.90
C CYS A 32 2.30 -12.31 2.81
N GLY A 33 1.81 -13.37 3.46
CA GLY A 33 0.40 -13.74 3.48
C GLY A 33 0.15 -15.23 3.22
N ALA A 34 -0.99 -15.75 3.65
CA ALA A 34 -1.33 -17.16 3.53
C ALA A 34 -2.04 -17.51 2.21
N ASN A 35 -2.77 -16.56 1.63
CA ASN A 35 -3.56 -16.76 0.41
C ASN A 35 -3.29 -15.66 -0.64
N ALA A 36 -3.90 -15.80 -1.83
CA ALA A 36 -3.69 -14.88 -2.95
C ALA A 36 -4.07 -13.41 -2.63
N VAL A 37 -5.05 -13.20 -1.75
CA VAL A 37 -5.48 -11.86 -1.33
C VAL A 37 -4.47 -11.26 -0.37
N GLU A 38 -4.10 -11.99 0.68
CA GLU A 38 -3.12 -11.52 1.67
C GLU A 38 -1.74 -11.28 1.05
N LYS A 39 -1.31 -12.16 0.15
CA LYS A 39 -0.04 -12.05 -0.59
C LYS A 39 0.06 -10.78 -1.43
N ASN A 40 -1.06 -10.26 -1.90
CA ASN A 40 -1.14 -9.04 -2.70
C ASN A 40 -1.72 -7.86 -1.89
N ALA A 41 -2.01 -8.05 -0.59
CA ALA A 41 -2.55 -6.98 0.26
C ALA A 41 -1.54 -5.84 0.46
N VAL A 42 -0.26 -6.10 0.24
CA VAL A 42 0.81 -5.10 0.22
C VAL A 42 0.56 -3.96 -0.78
N TYR A 43 -0.18 -4.20 -1.86
CA TYR A 43 -0.54 -3.16 -2.82
C TYR A 43 -1.50 -2.14 -2.22
N TRP A 44 -2.46 -2.55 -1.39
CA TRP A 44 -3.29 -1.59 -0.64
C TRP A 44 -2.46 -0.76 0.33
N ALA A 45 -1.48 -1.36 1.01
CA ALA A 45 -0.58 -0.62 1.88
C ALA A 45 0.25 0.40 1.09
N ALA A 46 0.80 0.00 -0.06
CA ALA A 46 1.55 0.87 -0.95
C ALA A 46 0.70 2.05 -1.44
N ILE A 47 -0.52 1.79 -1.90
CA ILE A 47 -1.47 2.83 -2.36
C ILE A 47 -1.81 3.80 -1.21
N ASN A 48 -2.00 3.31 0.01
CA ASN A 48 -2.24 4.16 1.18
C ASN A 48 -1.06 5.11 1.44
N LYS A 49 0.19 4.60 1.38
CA LYS A 49 1.39 5.45 1.54
C LYS A 49 1.53 6.47 0.42
N LEU A 50 1.26 6.10 -0.83
CA LEU A 50 1.30 7.02 -1.97
C LEU A 50 0.20 8.09 -1.89
N SER A 51 -0.99 7.71 -1.44
CA SER A 51 -2.10 8.65 -1.23
C SER A 51 -1.76 9.67 -0.16
N TYR A 52 -1.13 9.21 0.93
CA TYR A 52 -0.61 10.09 1.98
C TYR A 52 0.51 11.00 1.46
N ALA A 53 1.49 10.45 0.75
CA ALA A 53 2.58 11.20 0.12
C ALA A 53 2.06 12.35 -0.76
N ARG A 54 1.05 12.04 -1.59
CA ARG A 54 0.39 13.02 -2.45
C ARG A 54 -0.35 14.11 -1.67
N SER A 55 -0.93 13.78 -0.51
CA SER A 55 -1.66 14.76 0.31
C SER A 55 -0.76 15.72 1.07
N ILE A 56 0.45 15.30 1.43
CA ILE A 56 1.39 16.12 2.22
C ILE A 56 2.41 16.86 1.35
N ASP A 57 2.68 16.38 0.14
CA ASP A 57 3.73 16.90 -0.74
C ASP A 57 3.23 16.94 -2.20
N PRO A 58 2.77 18.12 -2.67
CA PRO A 58 2.33 18.30 -4.04
C PRO A 58 3.43 18.04 -5.08
N SER A 59 4.71 18.20 -4.72
CA SER A 59 5.83 18.00 -5.66
C SER A 59 5.96 16.55 -6.13
N VAL A 60 5.50 15.61 -5.31
CA VAL A 60 5.51 14.18 -5.64
C VAL A 60 4.18 13.68 -6.20
N ALA A 61 3.16 14.54 -6.28
CA ALA A 61 1.78 14.14 -6.59
C ALA A 61 1.67 13.40 -7.93
N SER A 62 2.35 13.88 -8.98
CA SER A 62 2.33 13.24 -10.30
C SER A 62 2.98 11.85 -10.29
N LYS A 63 4.08 11.68 -9.55
CA LYS A 63 4.77 10.39 -9.43
C LYS A 63 3.93 9.41 -8.60
N ALA A 64 3.36 9.89 -7.48
CA ALA A 64 2.48 9.11 -6.64
C ALA A 64 1.23 8.65 -7.40
N ALA A 65 0.60 9.52 -8.18
CA ALA A 65 -0.57 9.19 -8.99
C ALA A 65 -0.28 8.07 -10.01
N LYS A 66 0.87 8.12 -10.69
CA LYS A 66 1.28 7.05 -11.63
C LYS A 66 1.43 5.71 -10.93
N LEU A 67 2.09 5.67 -9.77
CA LEU A 67 2.25 4.44 -9.00
C LEU A 67 0.93 3.93 -8.41
N ILE A 68 0.05 4.82 -7.95
CA ILE A 68 -1.29 4.43 -7.49
C ILE A 68 -2.03 3.72 -8.63
N SER A 69 -2.04 4.28 -9.83
CA SER A 69 -2.69 3.66 -10.99
C SER A 69 -2.09 2.29 -11.32
N ALA A 70 -0.77 2.14 -11.25
CA ALA A 70 -0.10 0.87 -11.52
C ALA A 70 -0.42 -0.18 -10.44
N TYR A 71 -0.37 0.20 -9.17
CA TYR A 71 -0.61 -0.73 -8.06
C TYR A 71 -2.09 -1.08 -7.90
N SER A 72 -3.00 -0.17 -8.25
CA SER A 72 -4.44 -0.46 -8.29
C SER A 72 -4.80 -1.55 -9.30
N GLN A 73 -3.98 -1.79 -10.32
CA GLN A 73 -4.18 -2.91 -11.26
C GLN A 73 -3.64 -4.25 -10.74
N GLN A 74 -2.81 -4.21 -9.68
CA GLN A 74 -2.17 -5.38 -9.09
C GLN A 74 -2.89 -5.87 -7.82
N ILE A 75 -3.92 -5.16 -7.35
CA ILE A 75 -4.71 -5.62 -6.21
C ILE A 75 -5.46 -6.92 -6.58
N PRO A 76 -5.80 -7.75 -5.59
CA PRO A 76 -6.66 -8.91 -5.79
C PRO A 76 -7.96 -8.55 -6.50
N ASP A 77 -8.32 -9.36 -7.50
CA ASP A 77 -9.62 -9.25 -8.18
C ASP A 77 -10.77 -9.44 -7.19
N LYS A 78 -11.88 -8.74 -7.45
CA LYS A 78 -13.07 -8.77 -6.59
C LYS A 78 -13.68 -10.17 -6.49
N GLY A 79 -13.73 -10.92 -7.59
CA GLY A 79 -14.26 -12.28 -7.61
C GLY A 79 -13.43 -13.25 -6.78
N ILE A 80 -12.11 -13.24 -6.96
CA ILE A 80 -11.17 -14.06 -6.16
C ILE A 80 -11.25 -13.68 -4.68
N SER A 81 -11.30 -12.38 -4.38
CA SER A 81 -11.42 -11.88 -3.01
C SER A 81 -12.69 -12.38 -2.34
N PHE A 82 -13.82 -12.29 -3.04
CA PHE A 82 -15.12 -12.76 -2.53
C PHE A 82 -15.16 -14.28 -2.35
N GLN A 83 -14.58 -15.05 -3.27
CA GLN A 83 -14.48 -16.51 -3.15
C GLN A 83 -13.65 -16.94 -1.92
N LEU A 84 -12.66 -16.15 -1.55
CA LEU A 84 -11.85 -16.33 -0.35
C LEU A 84 -12.47 -15.70 0.90
N GLY A 85 -13.69 -15.15 0.80
CA GLY A 85 -14.45 -14.60 1.92
C GLY A 85 -14.15 -13.13 2.26
N TYR A 86 -13.34 -12.44 1.47
CA TYR A 86 -13.04 -11.02 1.65
C TYR A 86 -14.03 -10.14 0.90
N LYS A 87 -14.58 -9.14 1.59
CA LYS A 87 -15.45 -8.10 1.03
C LYS A 87 -14.83 -6.72 1.16
N GLU A 88 -15.37 -5.78 0.41
CA GLU A 88 -14.97 -4.39 0.50
C GLU A 88 -15.14 -3.86 1.93
N GLY A 89 -14.13 -3.13 2.42
CA GLY A 89 -14.08 -2.62 3.79
C GLY A 89 -13.50 -3.60 4.82
N ASP A 90 -13.31 -4.88 4.49
CA ASP A 90 -12.66 -5.83 5.38
C ASP A 90 -11.24 -5.40 5.72
N LYS A 91 -10.80 -5.72 6.94
CA LYS A 91 -9.45 -5.43 7.40
C LYS A 91 -8.57 -6.65 7.21
N ILE A 92 -7.43 -6.45 6.54
CA ILE A 92 -6.38 -7.45 6.39
C ILE A 92 -5.16 -6.99 7.16
N ASN A 93 -4.65 -7.84 8.05
CA ASN A 93 -3.36 -7.61 8.68
C ASN A 93 -2.25 -8.20 7.81
N ILE A 94 -1.43 -7.34 7.23
CA ILE A 94 -0.25 -7.76 6.47
C ILE A 94 0.84 -8.11 7.48
N GLY A 95 1.15 -9.41 7.58
CA GLY A 95 2.23 -9.91 8.44
C GLY A 95 3.64 -9.52 7.98
N CYS A 96 4.62 -10.33 8.38
CA CYS A 96 6.06 -10.08 8.16
C CYS A 96 6.56 -8.77 8.77
N TRP A 97 7.69 -8.26 8.24
CA TRP A 97 8.30 -6.99 8.60
C TRP A 97 7.45 -5.77 8.22
N ILE A 98 6.41 -5.94 7.40
CA ILE A 98 5.46 -4.88 7.05
C ILE A 98 4.58 -4.57 8.25
N ASN A 99 3.91 -5.58 8.82
CA ASN A 99 3.06 -5.47 10.01
C ASN A 99 2.16 -4.22 9.96
N GLU A 100 1.32 -4.14 8.93
CA GLU A 100 0.35 -3.06 8.71
C GLU A 100 -1.04 -3.60 8.43
N THR A 101 -2.06 -2.96 8.99
CA THR A 101 -3.46 -3.27 8.69
C THR A 101 -3.94 -2.40 7.54
N VAL A 102 -4.52 -3.03 6.52
CA VAL A 102 -5.13 -2.35 5.37
C VAL A 102 -6.60 -2.70 5.28
N SER A 103 -7.36 -1.83 4.62
CA SER A 103 -8.75 -2.11 4.25
C SER A 103 -8.82 -2.54 2.79
N VAL A 104 -9.57 -3.61 2.54
CA VAL A 104 -9.89 -4.08 1.19
C VAL A 104 -10.68 -2.98 0.49
N LYS A 105 -10.16 -2.54 -0.65
CA LYS A 105 -10.81 -1.56 -1.51
C LYS A 105 -10.66 -1.98 -2.95
N PHE A 106 -11.78 -2.02 -3.67
CA PHE A 106 -11.80 -2.24 -5.11
C PHE A 106 -11.92 -0.87 -5.80
N TYR A 107 -11.39 -0.75 -7.02
CA TYR A 107 -11.39 0.49 -7.82
C TYR A 107 -12.16 0.30 -9.12
#